data_AF-A0A7C6B7B2-F1
#
_entry.id   AF-A0A7C6B7B2-F1
#
_cell.length_a   1.000
_cell.length_b   1.000
_cell.length_c   1.000
_cell.angle_alpha   90.00
_cell.angle_beta   90.00
_cell.angle_gamma   90.00
#
_symmetry.space_group_name_H-M   'P 1'
#
loop_
_entity.id
_entity.type
_entity.pdbx_description
1 polymer ?
#
loop_
_entity_poly.entity_id
_entity_poly.type
_entity_poly.pdbx_seq_one_letter_code
_entity_poly.pdbx_strand_id
1 'polypeptide(L)'
;MHNKISSLILLPFFSLFFLIFICINNYTLAIDEQFIEYRVNKKDCLIKIGKRILTDPSKWREIAKINRLKDPYIIRPEQMLIVPIRLLKGSPMDGTVTFEKVKLLSKEVMINNGKD
;
A
#
# COMPACT_ATOMS: atom_id res chain seq x y z
N MET A 1 15.48 -32.43 51.72
CA MET A 1 14.06 -32.25 51.32
C MET A 1 13.82 -30.91 50.62
N HIS A 2 14.82 -30.37 49.89
CA HIS A 2 14.82 -28.97 49.42
C HIS A 2 14.55 -28.83 47.91
N ASN A 3 14.45 -29.95 47.19
CA ASN A 3 14.50 -30.00 45.72
C ASN A 3 13.10 -30.00 45.08
N LYS A 4 12.08 -30.44 45.83
CA LYS A 4 10.68 -30.52 45.37
C LYS A 4 9.95 -29.17 45.36
N ILE A 5 10.37 -28.24 46.22
CA ILE A 5 9.80 -26.90 46.32
C ILE A 5 10.28 -26.05 45.13
N SER A 6 11.55 -26.19 44.75
CA SER A 6 12.12 -25.55 43.56
C SER A 6 11.42 -25.99 42.26
N SER A 7 11.09 -27.29 42.10
CA SER A 7 10.38 -27.78 40.91
C SER A 7 8.93 -27.32 40.83
N LEU A 8 8.25 -27.13 41.98
CA LEU A 8 6.86 -26.66 42.03
C LEU A 8 6.74 -25.17 41.68
N ILE A 9 7.78 -24.39 42.00
CA ILE A 9 7.85 -22.95 41.70
C ILE A 9 8.32 -22.70 40.25
N LEU A 10 9.13 -23.57 39.66
CA LEU A 10 9.64 -23.43 38.28
C LEU A 10 8.60 -23.74 37.18
N LEU A 11 7.60 -24.58 37.47
CA LEU A 11 6.52 -24.94 36.52
C LEU A 11 5.69 -23.74 36.02
N PRO A 12 5.21 -22.81 36.87
CA PRO A 12 4.50 -21.62 36.39
C PRO A 12 5.42 -20.67 35.61
N PHE A 13 6.71 -20.57 35.94
CA PHE A 13 7.66 -19.75 35.17
C PHE A 13 7.91 -20.32 33.76
N PHE A 14 8.02 -21.65 33.64
CA PHE A 14 8.15 -22.30 32.34
C PHE A 14 6.87 -22.20 31.52
N SER A 15 5.70 -22.35 32.16
CA SER A 15 4.40 -22.16 31.51
C SER A 15 4.17 -20.72 31.07
N LEU A 16 4.59 -19.74 31.88
CA LEU A 16 4.47 -18.31 31.54
C LEU A 16 5.43 -17.95 30.42
N PHE A 17 6.66 -18.47 30.43
CA PHE A 17 7.62 -18.28 29.34
C PHE A 17 7.14 -18.91 28.04
N PHE A 18 6.53 -20.10 28.10
CA PHE A 18 5.94 -20.77 26.94
C PHE A 18 4.73 -20.00 26.39
N LEU A 19 3.87 -19.47 27.27
CA LEU A 19 2.72 -18.65 26.86
C LEU A 19 3.17 -17.30 26.30
N ILE A 20 4.21 -16.67 26.86
CA ILE A 20 4.85 -15.47 26.31
C ILE A 20 5.49 -15.79 24.95
N PHE A 21 6.19 -16.92 24.80
CA PHE A 21 6.77 -17.35 23.53
C PHE A 21 5.69 -17.59 22.46
N ILE A 22 4.60 -18.28 22.81
CA ILE A 22 3.43 -18.44 21.93
C ILE A 22 2.85 -17.07 21.54
N CYS A 23 2.63 -16.18 22.51
CA CYS A 23 2.11 -14.85 22.24
C CYS A 23 3.02 -14.05 21.30
N ILE A 24 4.34 -14.02 21.55
CA ILE A 24 5.31 -13.28 20.71
C ILE A 24 5.30 -13.80 19.26
N ASN A 25 5.24 -15.12 19.04
CA ASN A 25 5.22 -15.68 17.69
C ASN A 25 3.95 -15.31 16.88
N ASN A 26 2.83 -15.01 17.54
CA ASN A 26 1.58 -14.65 16.88
C ASN A 26 1.51 -13.15 16.48
N TYR A 27 2.31 -12.28 17.08
CA TYR A 27 2.30 -10.84 16.74
C TYR A 27 3.04 -10.52 15.44
N THR A 28 4.00 -11.34 15.02
CA THR A 28 4.86 -11.07 13.86
C THR A 28 4.18 -11.21 12.50
N LEU A 29 2.92 -11.65 12.45
CA LEU A 29 2.16 -11.86 11.19
C LEU A 29 1.18 -10.74 10.85
N ALA A 30 0.98 -9.77 11.75
CA ALA A 30 0.18 -8.59 11.48
C ALA A 30 1.03 -7.48 10.84
N ILE A 31 1.57 -7.74 9.66
CA ILE A 31 2.11 -6.66 8.81
C ILE A 31 0.90 -5.93 8.25
N ASP A 32 0.62 -4.73 8.77
CA ASP A 32 -0.38 -3.83 8.19
C ASP A 32 0.14 -3.35 6.82
N GLU A 33 -0.26 -4.06 5.76
CA GLU A 33 0.15 -3.72 4.40
C GLU A 33 -0.58 -2.44 3.99
N GLN A 34 0.18 -1.37 3.80
CA GLN A 34 -0.36 -0.09 3.33
C GLN A 34 -0.43 -0.04 1.79
N PHE A 35 -1.46 0.62 1.27
CA PHE A 35 -1.73 0.75 -0.16
C PHE A 35 -1.99 2.20 -0.56
N ILE A 36 -1.75 2.50 -1.83
CA ILE A 36 -2.20 3.74 -2.49
C ILE A 36 -3.16 3.42 -3.64
N GLU A 37 -4.00 4.40 -3.98
CA GLU A 37 -4.79 4.36 -5.21
C GLU A 37 -4.05 5.05 -6.36
N TYR A 38 -3.98 4.36 -7.50
CA TYR A 38 -3.41 4.88 -8.72
C TYR A 38 -4.48 4.99 -9.81
N ARG A 39 -4.72 6.22 -10.29
CA ARG A 39 -5.63 6.48 -11.42
C ARG A 39 -4.92 6.22 -12.75
N VAL A 40 -5.44 5.29 -13.53
CA VAL A 40 -4.91 4.93 -14.86
C VAL A 40 -5.18 6.04 -15.87
N ASN A 41 -4.16 6.51 -16.57
CA ASN A 41 -4.30 7.52 -17.63
C ASN A 41 -4.55 6.89 -19.01
N LYS A 42 -4.97 7.71 -19.98
CA LYS A 42 -5.05 7.28 -21.39
C LYS A 42 -3.67 6.79 -21.86
N LYS A 43 -3.65 5.62 -22.54
CA LYS A 43 -2.45 4.92 -23.07
C LYS A 43 -1.53 4.25 -22.03
N ASP A 44 -1.94 4.21 -20.77
CA ASP A 44 -1.25 3.41 -19.75
C ASP A 44 -1.49 1.91 -19.97
N CYS A 45 -0.48 1.12 -19.56
CA CYS A 45 -0.62 -0.31 -19.35
C CYS A 45 0.16 -0.69 -18.09
N LEU A 46 -0.17 -1.82 -17.46
CA LEU A 46 0.45 -2.26 -16.20
C LEU A 46 1.97 -2.33 -16.28
N ILE A 47 2.53 -2.73 -17.44
CA ILE A 47 3.99 -2.78 -17.65
C ILE A 47 4.60 -1.37 -17.61
N LYS A 48 3.97 -0.38 -18.27
CA LYS A 48 4.44 1.02 -18.27
C LYS A 48 4.31 1.65 -16.90
N ILE A 49 3.18 1.42 -16.22
CA ILE A 49 2.96 1.86 -14.84
C ILE A 49 4.06 1.26 -13.96
N GLY A 50 4.29 -0.04 -14.05
CA GLY A 50 5.32 -0.76 -13.28
C GLY A 50 6.71 -0.17 -13.45
N LYS A 51 7.14 0.06 -14.70
CA LYS A 51 8.43 0.71 -15.00
C LYS A 51 8.56 2.09 -14.38
N ARG A 52 7.47 2.86 -14.34
CA ARG A 52 7.42 4.24 -13.84
C ARG A 52 7.45 4.32 -12.32
N ILE A 53 6.63 3.53 -11.62
CA ILE A 53 6.39 3.71 -10.17
C ILE A 53 7.01 2.63 -9.28
N LEU A 54 7.29 1.43 -9.79
CA LEU A 54 7.75 0.30 -8.96
C LEU A 54 9.26 0.20 -8.89
N THR A 55 9.78 -0.16 -7.71
CA THR A 55 11.22 -0.41 -7.47
C THR A 55 11.71 -1.50 -8.37
N ASP A 56 10.96 -2.61 -8.43
CA ASP A 56 11.14 -3.68 -9.40
C ASP A 56 10.01 -3.62 -10.45
N PRO A 57 10.32 -3.20 -11.70
CA PRO A 57 9.35 -3.15 -12.77
C PRO A 57 8.65 -4.49 -13.03
N SER A 58 9.27 -5.63 -12.74
CA SER A 58 8.71 -6.96 -13.00
C SER A 58 7.51 -7.31 -12.10
N LYS A 59 7.35 -6.59 -10.98
CA LYS A 59 6.28 -6.76 -9.99
C LYS A 59 4.93 -6.16 -10.39
N TRP A 60 4.80 -5.62 -11.60
CA TRP A 60 3.49 -5.21 -12.13
C TRP A 60 2.45 -6.34 -12.09
N ARG A 61 2.87 -7.61 -12.16
CA ARG A 61 1.99 -8.78 -12.05
C ARG A 61 1.34 -8.90 -10.66
N GLU A 62 2.04 -8.43 -9.63
CA GLU A 62 1.52 -8.44 -8.27
C GLU A 62 0.36 -7.46 -8.12
N ILE A 63 0.49 -6.26 -8.71
CA ILE A 63 -0.60 -5.28 -8.79
C ILE A 63 -1.83 -5.90 -9.47
N ALA A 64 -1.63 -6.64 -10.57
CA ALA A 64 -2.73 -7.31 -11.27
C ALA A 64 -3.45 -8.35 -10.39
N LYS A 65 -2.69 -9.11 -9.57
CA LYS A 65 -3.25 -10.08 -8.62
C LYS A 65 -4.05 -9.41 -7.51
N ILE A 66 -3.49 -8.34 -6.91
CA ILE A 66 -4.14 -7.58 -5.82
C ILE A 66 -5.46 -6.98 -6.30
N ASN A 67 -5.47 -6.42 -7.52
CA ASN A 67 -6.66 -5.84 -8.12
C ASN A 67 -7.60 -6.88 -8.78
N ARG A 68 -7.28 -8.17 -8.67
CA ARG A 68 -8.08 -9.29 -9.23
C ARG A 68 -8.46 -9.08 -10.70
N LEU A 69 -7.51 -8.59 -11.50
CA LEU A 69 -7.75 -8.32 -12.90
C LEU A 69 -7.96 -9.63 -13.66
N LYS A 70 -9.08 -9.71 -14.40
CA LYS A 70 -9.42 -10.87 -15.24
C LYS A 70 -8.37 -11.09 -16.34
N ASP A 71 -7.93 -10.00 -16.96
CA ASP A 71 -6.82 -10.00 -17.91
C ASP A 71 -5.81 -8.91 -17.47
N PRO A 72 -4.60 -9.29 -17.03
CA PRO A 72 -3.57 -8.34 -16.60
C PRO A 72 -3.10 -7.37 -17.68
N TYR A 73 -3.38 -7.64 -18.95
CA TYR A 73 -2.97 -6.78 -20.08
C TYR A 73 -4.03 -5.74 -20.44
N ILE A 74 -5.25 -5.85 -19.88
CA ILE A 74 -6.38 -4.98 -20.19
C ILE A 74 -6.73 -4.14 -18.96
N ILE A 75 -6.37 -2.86 -19.01
CA ILE A 75 -6.80 -1.83 -18.05
C ILE A 75 -7.46 -0.67 -18.80
N ARG A 76 -8.42 -0.01 -18.16
CA ARG A 76 -9.18 1.10 -18.75
C ARG A 76 -8.68 2.45 -18.23
N PRO A 77 -8.71 3.52 -19.03
CA PRO A 77 -8.52 4.87 -18.51
C PRO A 77 -9.50 5.17 -17.37
N GLU A 78 -9.07 5.98 -16.41
CA GLU A 78 -9.80 6.33 -15.18
C GLU A 78 -10.02 5.18 -14.18
N GLN A 79 -9.56 3.96 -14.50
CA GLN A 79 -9.60 2.84 -13.56
C GLN A 79 -8.68 3.12 -12.36
N MET A 80 -9.16 2.85 -11.15
CA MET A 80 -8.34 2.89 -9.94
C MET A 80 -7.65 1.55 -9.72
N LEU A 81 -6.35 1.58 -9.47
CA LEU A 81 -5.54 0.42 -9.11
C LEU A 81 -5.00 0.59 -7.69
N ILE A 82 -5.18 -0.43 -6.88
CA ILE A 82 -4.57 -0.55 -5.56
C ILE A 82 -3.11 -0.98 -5.74
N VAL A 83 -2.17 -0.20 -5.22
CA VAL A 83 -0.73 -0.47 -5.30
C VAL A 83 -0.12 -0.50 -3.89
N PRO A 84 0.52 -1.59 -3.47
CA PRO A 84 1.20 -1.64 -2.18
C PRO A 84 2.37 -0.67 -2.11
N ILE A 85 2.49 0.04 -0.99
CA ILE A 85 3.56 0.99 -0.75
C ILE A 85 4.93 0.31 -0.82
N ARG A 86 5.04 -0.93 -0.32
CA ARG A 86 6.26 -1.74 -0.37
C ARG A 86 6.81 -2.00 -1.78
N LEU A 87 6.03 -1.77 -2.84
CA LEU A 87 6.48 -1.96 -4.22
C LEU A 87 6.99 -0.67 -4.88
N LEU A 88 6.73 0.51 -4.30
CA LEU A 88 7.00 1.80 -4.92
C LEU A 88 8.47 2.22 -4.79
N LYS A 89 8.98 2.94 -5.81
CA LYS A 89 10.34 3.54 -5.86
C LYS A 89 10.59 4.64 -4.82
N GLY A 90 9.55 5.12 -4.17
CA GLY A 90 9.63 6.17 -3.16
C GLY A 90 8.57 5.95 -2.09
N SER A 91 8.78 6.53 -0.92
CA SER A 91 7.74 6.60 0.11
C SER A 91 6.65 7.53 -0.40
N PRO A 92 5.37 7.12 -0.46
CA PRO A 92 4.29 8.08 -0.59
C PRO A 92 4.41 9.00 0.63
N MET A 93 4.69 10.28 0.37
CA MET A 93 4.41 11.29 1.38
C MET A 93 2.90 11.34 1.54
N ASP A 94 2.41 11.34 2.78
CA ASP A 94 1.02 11.67 3.14
C ASP A 94 0.72 13.15 2.78
N GLY A 95 0.86 13.49 1.52
CA GLY A 95 0.32 14.70 0.96
C GLY A 95 -1.18 14.48 0.85
N THR A 96 -1.92 14.92 1.86
CA THR A 96 -3.33 15.27 1.63
C THR A 96 -3.30 16.37 0.55
N VAL A 97 -3.43 15.97 -0.71
CA VAL A 97 -3.81 16.90 -1.78
C VAL A 97 -5.28 17.20 -1.54
N THR A 98 -5.56 18.15 -0.65
CA THR A 98 -6.79 18.92 -0.77
C THR A 98 -6.74 19.49 -2.18
N PHE A 99 -7.45 18.84 -3.10
CA PHE A 99 -7.77 19.42 -4.37
C PHE A 99 -8.65 20.64 -4.05
N GLU A 100 -8.01 21.77 -3.76
CA GLU A 100 -8.66 23.06 -3.96
C GLU A 100 -9.02 23.06 -5.44
N LYS A 101 -10.30 22.78 -5.65
CA LYS A 101 -11.07 22.97 -6.86
C LYS A 101 -10.50 24.13 -7.67
N VAL A 102 -9.57 23.85 -8.59
CA VAL A 102 -9.21 24.78 -9.67
C VAL A 102 -10.34 24.72 -10.70
N LYS A 103 -11.52 25.13 -10.24
CA LYS A 103 -12.67 25.53 -11.04
C LYS A 103 -12.74 27.02 -10.78
N LEU A 104 -12.16 27.82 -11.68
CA LEU A 104 -12.67 29.12 -12.16
C LEU A 104 -11.63 29.98 -12.89
N LEU A 105 -10.33 29.67 -12.93
CA LEU A 105 -9.36 30.55 -13.62
C LEU A 105 -9.21 30.31 -15.15
N SER A 106 -9.69 29.19 -15.69
CA SER A 106 -9.65 28.96 -17.16
C SER A 106 -10.81 29.59 -17.93
N LYS A 107 -11.78 30.23 -17.25
CA LYS A 107 -12.91 30.91 -17.92
C LYS A 107 -12.72 32.42 -18.06
N GLU A 108 -11.79 33.03 -17.33
CA GLU A 108 -11.59 34.49 -17.34
C GLU A 108 -10.51 34.93 -18.34
N VAL A 109 -9.53 34.08 -18.66
CA VAL A 109 -8.43 34.42 -19.59
C VAL A 109 -8.86 34.37 -21.08
N MET A 110 -10.02 33.78 -21.41
CA MET A 110 -10.51 33.70 -22.80
C MET A 110 -11.49 34.83 -23.19
N ILE A 111 -11.80 35.78 -22.30
CA ILE A 111 -12.79 36.85 -22.59
C ILE A 111 -12.14 38.23 -22.86
N ASN A 112 -10.85 38.45 -22.53
CA ASN A 112 -10.22 39.78 -22.65
C ASN A 112 -9.24 39.96 -23.83
N ASN A 113 -9.32 39.14 -24.88
CA ASN A 113 -8.53 39.34 -26.11
C ASN A 113 -9.44 39.46 -27.34
N GLY A 114 -10.35 40.44 -27.32
CA GLY A 114 -11.25 40.69 -28.44
C GLY A 114 -12.20 41.86 -28.23
N LYS A 115 -11.65 43.08 -28.06
CA LYS A 115 -12.32 44.31 -28.48
C LYS A 115 -11.31 45.47 -28.50
N ASP A 116 -10.92 45.81 -29.73
CA ASP A 116 -10.82 47.15 -30.33
C ASP A 116 -10.47 48.32 -29.40
#